data_AF-A0A4V3HXG5-F1
#
_entry.id   AF-A0A4V3HXG5-F1
#
_cell.length_a   1.000
_cell.length_b   1.000
_cell.length_c   1.000
_cell.angle_alpha   90.00
_cell.angle_beta   90.00
_cell.angle_gamma   90.00
#
_symmetry.space_group_name_H-M   'P 1'
#
loop_
_entity.id
_entity.type
_entity.pdbx_description
1 polymer ?
#
loop_
_entity_poly.entity_id
_entity_poly.type
_entity_poly.pdbx_seq_one_letter_code
_entity_poly.pdbx_strand_id
1 'polypeptide(L)'
;MPARCNLAEVLEPGSGPFQLCVARSLTAQLAIAVAYVHHLGYVHGDIHMGNILLQLPSLDHLSAEQLYEELDPPEPEPVVRVDGQPLSPGVPPHVYPPIWLGKPSNEVTLPEAKLILADFGTAFCPAKESRFESYTPLQIRPPEARFEPTTPLSYASDIWSLGCVIWGILGVRPFLDNWLFGPDDATADQVDALGPMPDEWWETWDGRSKRFSENGKPKKGREVWSFHQRFQDAIQEPRRRRGLETMNDSERDALFKMIQGMLVFKPGDRLSAKEVLRSDWMRTYAIPEAEKTWGRRLLCNNLSPMDGRGTV
;
A
#
# COMPACT_ATOMS: atom_id res chain seq x y z
N MET A 1 15.46 -8.45 -11.51
CA MET A 1 15.76 -7.00 -11.58
C MET A 1 15.89 -6.47 -10.16
N PRO A 2 16.93 -5.68 -9.84
CA PRO A 2 17.09 -5.12 -8.52
C PRO A 2 16.00 -4.10 -8.19
N ALA A 3 15.67 -3.98 -6.91
CA ALA A 3 14.79 -2.95 -6.38
C ALA A 3 15.62 -1.76 -5.87
N ARG A 4 15.06 -0.56 -5.98
CA ARG A 4 15.66 0.71 -5.54
C ARG A 4 15.42 0.93 -4.04
N CYS A 5 14.16 0.87 -3.65
CA CYS A 5 13.66 1.09 -2.29
C CYS A 5 12.20 0.62 -2.24
N ASN A 6 11.65 0.47 -1.03
CA ASN A 6 10.22 0.25 -0.84
C ASN A 6 9.45 1.58 -0.77
N LEU A 7 8.13 1.55 -0.99
CA LEU A 7 7.31 2.76 -0.98
C LEU A 7 7.17 3.39 0.41
N ALA A 8 7.43 2.65 1.50
CA ALA A 8 7.40 3.23 2.84
C ALA A 8 8.56 4.22 3.04
N GLU A 9 9.75 3.89 2.54
CA GLU A 9 10.93 4.78 2.53
C GLU A 9 10.74 5.98 1.60
N VAL A 10 10.12 5.77 0.43
CA VAL A 10 9.88 6.84 -0.55
C VAL A 10 8.90 7.91 -0.03
N LEU A 11 7.91 7.48 0.75
CA LEU A 11 6.87 8.33 1.36
C LEU A 11 7.26 8.83 2.76
N GLU A 12 8.55 8.82 3.11
CA GLU A 12 9.00 9.29 4.42
C GLU A 12 8.55 10.73 4.75
N PRO A 13 8.40 11.05 6.05
CA PRO A 13 7.96 12.37 6.49
C PRO A 13 8.81 13.50 5.90
N GLY A 14 8.21 14.30 5.03
CA GLY A 14 8.87 15.45 4.39
C GLY A 14 8.86 15.39 2.86
N SER A 15 8.90 14.19 2.27
CA SER A 15 8.95 13.97 0.82
C SER A 15 7.73 14.57 0.10
N GLY A 16 6.55 14.55 0.71
CA GLY A 16 5.30 15.02 0.10
C GLY A 16 4.60 13.95 -0.74
N PRO A 17 3.55 14.28 -1.50
CA PRO A 17 2.89 13.30 -2.35
C PRO A 17 3.65 13.10 -3.66
N PHE A 18 3.51 11.91 -4.25
CA PHE A 18 3.89 11.66 -5.64
C PHE A 18 3.17 12.64 -6.59
N GLN A 19 3.81 12.94 -7.72
CA GLN A 19 3.12 13.54 -8.86
C GLN A 19 1.88 12.71 -9.19
N LEU A 20 0.77 13.35 -9.56
CA LEU A 20 -0.52 12.67 -9.65
C LEU A 20 -0.50 11.55 -10.72
N CYS A 21 0.17 11.77 -11.84
CA CYS A 21 0.41 10.74 -12.86
C CYS A 21 1.22 9.54 -12.34
N VAL A 22 2.23 9.79 -11.50
CA VAL A 22 3.05 8.74 -10.87
C VAL A 22 2.20 7.92 -9.90
N ALA A 23 1.42 8.59 -9.04
CA ALA A 23 0.54 7.92 -8.09
C ALA A 23 -0.52 7.04 -8.79
N ARG A 24 -1.13 7.57 -9.87
CA ARG A 24 -2.05 6.84 -10.77
C ARG A 24 -1.37 5.60 -11.37
N SER A 25 -0.15 5.76 -11.90
CA SER A 25 0.63 4.67 -12.50
C SER A 25 0.96 3.57 -11.49
N LEU A 26 1.50 3.92 -10.32
CA LEU A 26 1.83 2.96 -9.26
C LEU A 26 0.59 2.21 -8.78
N THR A 27 -0.53 2.93 -8.59
CA THR A 27 -1.81 2.35 -8.20
C THR A 27 -2.29 1.29 -9.20
N ALA A 28 -2.26 1.60 -10.50
CA ALA A 28 -2.66 0.65 -11.53
C ALA A 28 -1.74 -0.58 -11.56
N GLN A 29 -0.42 -0.38 -11.49
CA GLN A 29 0.54 -1.49 -11.50
C GLN A 29 0.35 -2.43 -10.30
N LEU A 30 0.10 -1.88 -9.11
CA LEU A 30 -0.18 -2.68 -7.92
C LEU A 30 -1.45 -3.52 -8.09
N ALA A 31 -2.55 -2.89 -8.55
CA ALA A 31 -3.81 -3.61 -8.77
C ALA A 31 -3.67 -4.70 -9.86
N ILE A 32 -2.87 -4.46 -10.91
CA ILE A 32 -2.57 -5.45 -11.95
C ILE A 32 -1.78 -6.63 -11.36
N ALA A 33 -0.76 -6.35 -10.53
CA ALA A 33 0.04 -7.39 -9.88
C ALA A 33 -0.84 -8.27 -8.97
N VAL A 34 -1.69 -7.66 -8.12
CA VAL A 34 -2.61 -8.40 -7.24
C VAL A 34 -3.62 -9.21 -8.05
N ALA A 35 -4.20 -8.63 -9.11
CA ALA A 35 -5.12 -9.37 -9.98
C ALA A 35 -4.46 -10.58 -10.64
N TYR A 36 -3.18 -10.49 -11.00
CA TYR A 36 -2.41 -11.61 -11.53
C TYR A 36 -2.16 -12.68 -10.46
N VAL A 37 -1.77 -12.31 -9.24
CA VAL A 37 -1.62 -13.24 -8.12
C VAL A 37 -2.93 -13.99 -7.83
N HIS A 38 -4.04 -13.27 -7.78
CA HIS A 38 -5.39 -13.86 -7.58
C HIS A 38 -5.77 -14.78 -8.75
N HIS A 39 -5.43 -14.42 -9.98
CA HIS A 39 -5.68 -15.25 -11.16
C HIS A 39 -4.92 -16.59 -11.10
N LEU A 40 -3.72 -16.59 -10.52
CA LEU A 40 -2.94 -17.82 -10.28
C LEU A 40 -3.48 -18.66 -9.11
N GLY A 41 -4.53 -18.20 -8.42
CA GLY A 41 -5.17 -18.91 -7.31
C GLY A 41 -4.49 -18.69 -5.96
N TYR A 42 -3.73 -17.60 -5.82
CA TYR A 42 -3.02 -17.23 -4.60
C TYR A 42 -3.55 -15.93 -4.00
N VAL A 43 -3.46 -15.84 -2.68
CA VAL A 43 -3.62 -14.61 -1.90
C VAL A 43 -2.23 -14.21 -1.46
N HIS A 44 -1.87 -12.93 -1.58
CA HIS A 44 -0.57 -12.43 -1.12
C HIS A 44 -0.49 -12.43 0.41
N GLY A 45 -1.53 -11.95 1.09
CA GLY A 45 -1.67 -12.03 2.55
C GLY A 45 -0.91 -10.98 3.35
N ASP A 46 -0.13 -10.11 2.69
CA ASP A 46 0.66 -9.07 3.36
C ASP A 46 0.99 -7.86 2.45
N ILE A 47 -0.04 -7.30 1.82
CA ILE A 47 0.11 -6.14 0.92
C ILE A 47 0.26 -4.87 1.76
N HIS A 48 1.47 -4.34 1.84
CA HIS A 48 1.77 -3.04 2.48
C HIS A 48 2.91 -2.30 1.77
N MET A 49 3.10 -1.02 2.10
CA MET A 49 4.09 -0.14 1.45
C MET A 49 5.54 -0.67 1.50
N GLY A 50 5.88 -1.49 2.49
CA GLY A 50 7.20 -2.11 2.63
C GLY A 50 7.45 -3.26 1.65
N ASN A 51 6.39 -3.93 1.20
CA ASN A 51 6.45 -5.03 0.21
C ASN A 51 6.22 -4.55 -1.22
N ILE A 52 6.13 -3.23 -1.42
CA ILE A 52 5.95 -2.62 -2.73
C ILE A 52 7.21 -1.84 -3.05
N LEU A 53 7.92 -2.29 -4.09
CA LEU A 53 9.24 -1.81 -4.41
C LEU A 53 9.21 -0.99 -5.70
N LEU A 54 10.03 0.05 -5.76
CA LEU A 54 10.37 0.70 -7.03
C LEU A 54 11.53 -0.06 -7.66
N GLN A 55 11.44 -0.33 -8.95
CA GLN A 55 12.52 -0.93 -9.72
C GLN A 55 13.71 0.02 -9.81
N LEU A 56 14.91 -0.52 -9.56
CA LEU A 56 16.13 0.23 -9.77
C LEU A 56 16.41 0.36 -11.28
N PRO A 57 16.66 1.57 -11.80
CA PRO A 57 17.19 1.74 -13.15
C PRO A 57 18.48 0.93 -13.34
N SER A 58 18.79 0.48 -14.56
CA SER A 58 20.05 -0.23 -14.80
C SER A 58 21.21 0.70 -14.45
N LEU A 59 22.11 0.22 -13.59
CA LEU A 59 23.36 0.89 -13.23
C LEU A 59 24.54 0.35 -14.04
N ASP A 60 24.29 -0.57 -14.99
CA ASP A 60 25.35 -1.28 -15.75
C ASP A 60 26.20 -0.34 -16.63
N HIS A 61 25.76 0.91 -16.79
CA HIS A 61 26.44 1.95 -17.55
C HIS A 61 27.40 2.80 -16.70
N LEU A 62 27.41 2.63 -15.37
CA LEU A 62 28.27 3.37 -14.44
C LEU A 62 29.45 2.51 -14.01
N SER A 63 30.64 3.13 -13.90
CA SER A 63 31.77 2.54 -13.16
C SER A 63 31.56 2.68 -11.65
N ALA A 64 32.36 1.95 -10.84
CA ALA A 64 32.31 2.08 -9.39
C ALA A 64 32.66 3.52 -8.93
N GLU A 65 33.61 4.17 -9.61
CA GLU A 65 34.01 5.55 -9.32
C GLU A 65 32.86 6.53 -9.61
N GLN A 66 32.17 6.37 -10.74
CA GLN A 66 31.00 7.19 -11.07
C GLN A 66 29.86 6.99 -10.07
N LEU A 67 29.66 5.77 -9.59
CA LEU A 67 28.68 5.48 -8.54
C LEU A 67 29.01 6.25 -7.25
N TYR A 68 30.28 6.28 -6.84
CA TYR A 68 30.71 7.02 -5.65
C TYR A 68 30.68 8.53 -5.83
N GLU A 69 30.90 9.04 -7.04
CA GLU A 69 30.74 10.47 -7.34
C GLU A 69 29.26 10.90 -7.26
N GLU A 70 28.33 10.03 -7.63
CA GLU A 70 26.88 10.32 -7.60
C GLU A 70 26.25 10.12 -6.21
N LEU A 71 26.69 9.13 -5.44
CA LEU A 71 26.01 8.63 -4.24
C LEU A 71 26.84 8.71 -2.95
N ASP A 72 28.01 9.34 -3.03
CA ASP A 72 29.06 9.33 -2.03
C ASP A 72 29.68 7.93 -1.79
N PRO A 73 30.98 7.85 -1.46
CA PRO A 73 31.59 6.58 -1.09
C PRO A 73 31.03 6.08 0.24
N PRO A 74 30.86 4.74 0.42
CA PRO A 74 30.34 4.21 1.66
C PRO A 74 31.31 4.45 2.82
N GLU A 75 30.82 5.06 3.89
CA GLU A 75 31.62 5.31 5.09
C GLU A 75 31.67 4.07 5.99
N PRO A 76 32.84 3.62 6.44
CA PRO A 76 32.95 2.48 7.34
C PRO A 76 32.49 2.83 8.75
N GLU A 77 31.63 2.00 9.33
CA GLU A 77 31.25 2.08 10.75
C GLU A 77 32.04 1.07 11.59
N PRO A 78 32.60 1.47 12.74
CA PRO A 78 33.39 0.57 13.58
C PRO A 78 32.51 -0.49 14.24
N VAL A 79 32.95 -1.75 14.20
CA VAL A 79 32.31 -2.82 14.96
C VAL A 79 32.79 -2.74 16.41
N VAL A 80 31.86 -2.48 17.31
CA VAL A 80 32.14 -2.42 18.76
C VAL A 80 31.37 -3.52 19.49
N ARG A 81 32.04 -4.18 20.43
CA ARG A 81 31.35 -5.10 21.34
C ARG A 81 30.54 -4.30 22.35
N VAL A 82 29.35 -4.79 22.66
CA VAL A 82 28.45 -4.20 23.67
C VAL A 82 29.12 -4.11 25.05
N ASP A 83 30.01 -5.06 25.37
CA ASP A 83 30.77 -5.09 26.64
C ASP A 83 32.08 -4.29 26.61
N GLY A 84 32.39 -3.58 25.51
CA GLY A 84 33.58 -2.76 25.35
C GLY A 84 34.90 -3.52 25.25
N GLN A 85 34.89 -4.86 25.19
CA GLN A 85 36.09 -5.67 25.08
C GLN A 85 36.64 -5.68 23.64
N PRO A 86 37.90 -6.13 23.42
CA PRO A 86 38.45 -6.31 22.08
C PRO A 86 37.64 -7.28 21.23
N LEU A 87 37.61 -7.03 19.92
CA LEU A 87 37.00 -7.93 18.94
C LEU A 87 37.74 -9.27 18.91
N SER A 88 36.98 -10.35 18.70
CA SER A 88 37.57 -11.69 18.54
C SER A 88 38.28 -11.82 17.20
N PRO A 89 39.33 -12.66 17.10
CA PRO A 89 39.94 -12.98 15.81
C PRO A 89 38.89 -13.49 14.82
N GLY A 90 38.74 -12.81 13.68
CA GLY A 90 37.77 -13.17 12.63
C GLY A 90 36.55 -12.24 12.52
N VAL A 91 36.35 -11.31 13.46
CA VAL A 91 35.33 -10.27 13.33
C VAL A 91 35.94 -9.08 12.58
N PRO A 92 35.34 -8.60 11.48
CA PRO A 92 35.84 -7.43 10.75
C PRO A 92 35.78 -6.19 11.66
N PRO A 93 36.79 -5.30 11.63
CA PRO A 93 36.82 -4.11 12.48
C PRO A 93 35.80 -3.04 12.04
N HIS A 94 35.29 -3.12 10.81
CA HIS A 94 34.30 -2.20 10.27
C HIS A 94 33.23 -2.95 9.49
N VAL A 95 32.04 -2.34 9.42
CA VAL A 95 30.97 -2.70 8.49
C VAL A 95 30.66 -1.50 7.60
N TYR A 96 30.11 -1.76 6.43
CA TYR A 96 29.69 -0.72 5.50
C TYR A 96 28.17 -0.74 5.44
N PRO A 97 27.47 0.30 5.95
CA PRO A 97 26.03 0.38 5.81
C PRO A 97 25.66 0.49 4.32
N PRO A 98 24.51 -0.06 3.92
CA PRO A 98 24.04 0.07 2.54
C PRO A 98 23.76 1.54 2.21
N ILE A 99 24.18 1.98 1.03
CA ILE A 99 23.83 3.30 0.50
C ILE A 99 22.34 3.32 0.21
N TRP A 100 21.64 4.38 0.66
CA TRP A 100 20.24 4.57 0.31
C TRP A 100 20.13 5.06 -1.14
N LEU A 101 19.76 4.15 -2.04
CA LEU A 101 19.53 4.45 -3.46
C LEU A 101 18.15 5.07 -3.73
N GLY A 102 17.38 5.36 -2.69
CA GLY A 102 16.02 5.86 -2.79
C GLY A 102 15.93 7.28 -3.34
N LYS A 103 14.69 7.79 -3.40
CA LYS A 103 14.41 9.17 -3.78
C LYS A 103 13.12 9.60 -3.11
N PRO A 104 12.99 10.86 -2.67
CA PRO A 104 11.71 11.38 -2.20
C PRO A 104 10.59 11.20 -3.24
N SER A 105 9.40 10.84 -2.77
CA SER A 105 8.19 10.60 -3.59
C SER A 105 7.88 11.69 -4.61
N ASN A 106 8.04 12.97 -4.25
CA ASN A 106 7.78 14.12 -5.11
C ASN A 106 8.76 14.24 -6.29
N GLU A 107 9.89 13.54 -6.24
CA GLU A 107 10.93 13.56 -7.26
C GLU A 107 10.96 12.30 -8.14
N VAL A 108 10.18 11.28 -7.79
CA VAL A 108 10.02 10.09 -8.63
C VAL A 108 9.30 10.48 -9.91
N THR A 109 9.91 10.20 -11.06
CA THR A 109 9.33 10.51 -12.37
C THR A 109 8.47 9.36 -12.91
N LEU A 110 7.60 9.65 -13.88
CA LEU A 110 6.72 8.63 -14.46
C LEU A 110 7.46 7.44 -15.09
N PRO A 111 8.60 7.61 -15.79
CA PRO A 111 9.40 6.48 -16.31
C PRO A 111 10.09 5.63 -15.22
N GLU A 112 10.39 6.23 -14.06
CA GLU A 112 10.98 5.54 -12.89
C GLU A 112 9.93 4.80 -12.05
N ALA A 113 8.65 5.12 -12.21
CA ALA A 113 7.53 4.59 -11.43
C ALA A 113 7.19 3.12 -11.74
N LYS A 114 8.18 2.24 -11.91
CA LYS A 114 8.01 0.83 -12.22
C LYS A 114 7.95 0.01 -10.93
N LEU A 115 6.79 -0.56 -10.66
CA LEU A 115 6.47 -1.23 -9.39
C LEU A 115 6.79 -2.73 -9.45
N ILE A 116 7.31 -3.25 -8.35
CA ILE A 116 7.49 -4.68 -8.08
C ILE A 116 6.76 -5.02 -6.78
N LEU A 117 5.83 -5.96 -6.83
CA LEU A 117 5.24 -6.57 -5.64
C LEU A 117 6.17 -7.69 -5.16
N ALA A 118 6.61 -7.60 -3.90
CA ALA A 118 7.60 -8.48 -3.31
C ALA A 118 7.07 -9.17 -2.05
N ASP A 119 7.87 -10.09 -1.51
CA ASP A 119 7.62 -10.86 -0.30
C ASP A 119 6.31 -11.69 -0.30
N PHE A 120 6.40 -12.86 -0.91
CA PHE A 120 5.33 -13.86 -0.90
C PHE A 120 5.46 -14.84 0.30
N GLY A 121 6.19 -14.48 1.36
CA GLY A 121 6.41 -15.36 2.52
C GLY A 121 5.13 -15.71 3.30
N THR A 122 4.09 -14.88 3.18
CA THR A 122 2.78 -15.08 3.79
C THR A 122 1.71 -15.55 2.79
N ALA A 123 2.07 -15.66 1.51
CA ALA A 123 1.15 -16.00 0.45
C ALA A 123 0.64 -17.44 0.61
N PHE A 124 -0.64 -17.65 0.27
CA PHE A 124 -1.28 -18.95 0.44
C PHE A 124 -2.29 -19.21 -0.67
N CYS A 125 -2.62 -20.49 -0.89
CA CYS A 125 -3.63 -20.90 -1.86
C CYS A 125 -4.92 -21.31 -1.13
N PRO A 126 -6.00 -20.51 -1.18
CA PRO A 126 -7.25 -20.82 -0.46
C PRO A 126 -7.87 -22.18 -0.82
N ALA A 127 -7.56 -22.71 -2.01
CA ALA A 127 -8.01 -24.03 -2.45
C ALA A 127 -7.23 -25.20 -1.82
N LYS A 128 -6.08 -24.94 -1.20
CA LYS A 128 -5.18 -25.96 -0.63
C LYS A 128 -5.03 -25.83 0.88
N GLU A 129 -5.10 -24.62 1.41
CA GLU A 129 -4.89 -24.35 2.84
C GLU A 129 -5.82 -23.25 3.33
N SER A 130 -6.16 -23.31 4.63
CA SER A 130 -6.95 -22.30 5.32
C SER A 130 -6.05 -21.46 6.20
N ARG A 131 -6.20 -20.14 6.13
CA ARG A 131 -5.45 -19.19 6.95
C ARG A 131 -6.41 -18.30 7.71
N PHE A 132 -6.33 -18.31 9.04
CA PHE A 132 -7.26 -17.59 9.93
C PHE A 132 -6.65 -16.32 10.52
N GLU A 133 -5.32 -16.22 10.49
CA GLU A 133 -4.58 -15.08 11.05
C GLU A 133 -4.05 -14.16 9.96
N SER A 134 -4.24 -12.85 10.14
CA SER A 134 -3.67 -11.82 9.27
C SER A 134 -2.40 -11.24 9.89
N TYR A 135 -1.29 -11.28 9.16
CA TYR A 135 0.00 -10.73 9.60
C TYR A 135 0.19 -9.26 9.21
N THR A 136 -0.72 -8.72 8.40
CA THR A 136 -0.72 -7.32 8.00
C THR A 136 -0.71 -6.38 9.22
N PRO A 137 -0.05 -5.20 9.10
CA PRO A 137 -0.15 -4.12 10.07
C PRO A 137 -1.61 -3.75 10.37
N LEU A 138 -1.86 -3.27 11.60
CA LEU A 138 -3.21 -3.01 12.11
C LEU A 138 -4.00 -2.02 11.23
N GLN A 139 -3.33 -1.01 10.67
CA GLN A 139 -3.91 0.08 9.87
C GLN A 139 -4.50 -0.40 8.54
N ILE A 140 -4.09 -1.57 8.06
CA ILE A 140 -4.51 -2.12 6.76
C ILE A 140 -5.09 -3.53 6.91
N ARG A 141 -5.29 -3.98 8.15
CA ARG A 141 -5.77 -5.31 8.45
C ARG A 141 -7.27 -5.41 8.09
N PRO A 142 -7.67 -6.45 7.34
CA PRO A 142 -9.07 -6.68 7.03
C PRO A 142 -9.90 -6.89 8.31
N PRO A 143 -11.12 -6.32 8.41
CA PRO A 143 -11.94 -6.39 9.61
C PRO A 143 -12.41 -7.81 9.95
N GLU A 144 -12.61 -8.68 8.95
CA GLU A 144 -13.00 -10.07 9.16
C GLU A 144 -11.94 -10.86 9.94
N ALA A 145 -10.66 -10.48 9.88
CA ALA A 145 -9.62 -11.11 10.71
C ALA A 145 -9.88 -10.93 12.22
N ARG A 146 -10.67 -9.91 12.59
CA ARG A 146 -11.12 -9.69 13.96
C ARG A 146 -12.51 -10.27 14.22
N PHE A 147 -13.46 -10.03 13.30
CA PHE A 147 -14.88 -10.29 13.54
C PHE A 147 -15.38 -11.65 13.05
N GLU A 148 -14.61 -12.33 12.21
CA GLU A 148 -14.91 -13.68 11.73
C GLU A 148 -13.67 -14.59 11.90
N PRO A 149 -13.12 -14.76 13.12
CA PRO A 149 -11.85 -15.46 13.36
C PRO A 149 -11.89 -16.95 13.00
N THR A 150 -13.08 -17.52 12.82
CA THR A 150 -13.29 -18.91 12.39
C THR A 150 -13.52 -19.04 10.88
N THR A 151 -13.57 -17.93 10.14
CA THR A 151 -13.68 -17.90 8.68
C THR A 151 -12.27 -17.69 8.10
N PRO A 152 -11.82 -18.53 7.17
CA PRO A 152 -10.49 -18.34 6.58
C PRO A 152 -10.44 -17.05 5.75
N LEU A 153 -9.31 -16.37 5.81
CA LEU A 153 -8.95 -15.27 4.92
C LEU A 153 -8.99 -15.75 3.47
N SER A 154 -9.28 -14.81 2.57
CA SER A 154 -9.47 -15.10 1.15
C SER A 154 -8.90 -13.98 0.28
N TYR A 155 -9.13 -14.06 -1.03
CA TYR A 155 -8.79 -12.97 -1.96
C TYR A 155 -9.35 -11.61 -1.50
N ALA A 156 -10.52 -11.59 -0.86
CA ALA A 156 -11.14 -10.36 -0.36
C ALA A 156 -10.32 -9.66 0.73
N SER A 157 -9.48 -10.40 1.44
CA SER A 157 -8.59 -9.88 2.48
C SER A 157 -7.47 -9.03 1.86
N ASP A 158 -6.89 -9.49 0.74
CA ASP A 158 -5.95 -8.69 -0.06
C ASP A 158 -6.60 -7.42 -0.61
N ILE A 159 -7.89 -7.48 -1.03
CA ILE A 159 -8.59 -6.31 -1.58
C ILE A 159 -8.72 -5.19 -0.55
N TRP A 160 -9.00 -5.55 0.71
CA TRP A 160 -9.05 -4.57 1.79
C TRP A 160 -7.70 -3.87 1.95
N SER A 161 -6.63 -4.65 2.14
CA SER A 161 -5.28 -4.09 2.30
C SER A 161 -4.85 -3.28 1.07
N LEU A 162 -5.17 -3.76 -0.14
CA LEU A 162 -4.96 -3.04 -1.39
C LEU A 162 -5.69 -1.69 -1.40
N GLY A 163 -6.95 -1.62 -0.95
CA GLY A 163 -7.70 -0.37 -0.87
C GLY A 163 -7.03 0.66 0.06
N CYS A 164 -6.58 0.22 1.23
CA CYS A 164 -5.85 1.07 2.17
C CYS A 164 -4.49 1.53 1.62
N VAL A 165 -3.78 0.65 0.91
CA VAL A 165 -2.48 0.98 0.30
C VAL A 165 -2.63 1.93 -0.88
N ILE A 166 -3.60 1.72 -1.76
CA ILE A 166 -3.89 2.64 -2.88
C ILE A 166 -4.16 4.05 -2.34
N TRP A 167 -4.94 4.16 -1.27
CA TRP A 167 -5.15 5.45 -0.60
C TRP A 167 -3.84 6.11 -0.17
N GLY A 168 -2.95 5.34 0.47
CA GLY A 168 -1.63 5.81 0.87
C GLY A 168 -0.74 6.24 -0.31
N ILE A 169 -0.81 5.54 -1.46
CA ILE A 169 -0.04 5.90 -2.67
C ILE A 169 -0.52 7.24 -3.23
N LEU A 170 -1.83 7.49 -3.19
CA LEU A 170 -2.44 8.72 -3.71
C LEU A 170 -2.23 9.92 -2.78
N GLY A 171 -2.00 9.68 -1.49
CA GLY A 171 -1.88 10.68 -0.44
C GLY A 171 -0.52 10.73 0.24
N VAL A 172 -0.52 11.31 1.44
CA VAL A 172 0.65 11.40 2.34
C VAL A 172 0.35 10.85 3.74
N ARG A 173 -0.85 10.30 3.94
CA ARG A 173 -1.28 9.64 5.17
C ARG A 173 -2.02 8.34 4.83
N PRO A 174 -1.95 7.31 5.67
CA PRO A 174 -2.74 6.11 5.48
C PRO A 174 -4.25 6.39 5.56
N PHE A 175 -5.04 5.42 5.10
CA PHE A 175 -6.50 5.49 5.17
C PHE A 175 -6.99 5.49 6.62
N LEU A 176 -6.51 4.54 7.43
CA LEU A 176 -6.73 4.53 8.87
C LEU A 176 -5.64 5.35 9.57
N ASP A 177 -5.96 5.88 10.75
CA ASP A 177 -5.06 6.70 11.56
C ASP A 177 -3.73 5.96 11.80
N ASN A 178 -2.64 6.73 11.90
CA ASN A 178 -1.37 6.16 12.29
C ASN A 178 -1.36 5.78 13.78
N TRP A 179 -2.04 6.55 14.65
CA TRP A 179 -1.96 6.41 16.11
C TRP A 179 -3.05 5.46 16.64
N LEU A 180 -3.02 4.21 16.16
CA LEU A 180 -3.88 3.14 16.67
C LEU A 180 -3.18 2.44 17.84
N PHE A 181 -3.71 2.60 19.06
CA PHE A 181 -3.14 1.96 20.26
C PHE A 181 -3.63 0.52 20.44
N GLY A 182 -4.58 0.07 19.62
CA GLY A 182 -5.03 -1.30 19.59
C GLY A 182 -6.20 -1.55 18.63
N PRO A 183 -6.70 -2.79 18.55
CA PRO A 183 -7.75 -3.18 17.62
C PRO A 183 -9.03 -2.34 17.73
N ASP A 184 -9.42 -1.92 18.93
CA ASP A 184 -10.61 -1.07 19.15
C ASP A 184 -10.49 0.29 18.48
N ASP A 185 -9.29 0.86 18.40
CA ASP A 185 -9.06 2.11 17.70
C ASP A 185 -9.19 1.92 16.21
N ALA A 186 -8.61 0.85 15.67
CA ALA A 186 -8.73 0.51 14.25
C ALA A 186 -10.19 0.32 13.84
N THR A 187 -10.96 -0.44 14.64
CA THR A 187 -12.38 -0.66 14.40
C THR A 187 -13.19 0.65 14.47
N ALA A 188 -12.92 1.50 15.47
CA ALA A 188 -13.60 2.79 15.57
C ALA A 188 -13.30 3.68 14.36
N ASP A 189 -12.05 3.69 13.92
CA ASP A 189 -11.57 4.48 12.79
C ASP A 189 -12.18 4.00 11.45
N GLN A 190 -12.33 2.67 11.29
CA GLN A 190 -13.06 2.07 10.18
C GLN A 190 -14.53 2.52 10.16
N VAL A 191 -15.21 2.50 11.30
CA VAL A 191 -16.61 2.94 11.41
C VAL A 191 -16.76 4.44 11.13
N ASP A 192 -15.84 5.25 11.64
CA ASP A 192 -15.82 6.70 11.41
C ASP A 192 -15.62 7.04 9.92
N ALA A 193 -14.78 6.25 9.23
CA ALA A 193 -14.51 6.44 7.82
C ALA A 193 -15.62 5.89 6.90
N LEU A 194 -16.11 4.67 7.17
CA LEU A 194 -16.95 3.90 6.24
C LEU A 194 -18.44 3.88 6.62
N GLY A 195 -18.77 4.35 7.83
CA GLY A 195 -20.12 4.27 8.38
C GLY A 195 -20.34 2.99 9.21
N PRO A 196 -21.61 2.65 9.50
CA PRO A 196 -21.93 1.53 10.37
C PRO A 196 -21.44 0.21 9.76
N MET A 197 -20.87 -0.64 10.60
CA MET A 197 -20.53 -2.02 10.26
C MET A 197 -21.75 -2.94 10.39
N PRO A 198 -21.68 -4.20 9.91
CA PRO A 198 -22.77 -5.16 10.06
C PRO A 198 -23.20 -5.32 11.53
N ASP A 199 -24.51 -5.44 11.76
CA ASP A 199 -25.07 -5.50 13.11
C ASP A 199 -24.48 -6.66 13.93
N GLU A 200 -24.23 -7.82 13.32
CA GLU A 200 -23.58 -8.95 14.02
C GLU A 200 -22.16 -8.64 14.52
N TRP A 201 -21.41 -7.83 13.78
CA TRP A 201 -20.05 -7.40 14.16
C TRP A 201 -20.12 -6.29 15.19
N TRP A 202 -21.09 -5.39 15.05
CA TRP A 202 -21.36 -4.35 16.04
C TRP A 202 -21.71 -4.96 17.39
N GLU A 203 -22.64 -5.92 17.44
CA GLU A 203 -23.10 -6.50 18.69
C GLU A 203 -22.04 -7.35 19.41
N THR A 204 -21.09 -7.94 18.69
CA THR A 204 -19.97 -8.70 19.25
C THR A 204 -18.77 -7.83 19.66
N TRP A 205 -18.77 -6.54 19.32
CA TRP A 205 -17.68 -5.64 19.66
C TRP A 205 -17.77 -5.14 21.10
N ASP A 206 -17.10 -5.81 22.05
CA ASP A 206 -17.08 -5.43 23.48
C ASP A 206 -16.55 -4.01 23.74
N GLY A 207 -15.55 -3.58 22.97
CA GLY A 207 -14.92 -2.26 23.08
C GLY A 207 -15.79 -1.10 22.59
N ARG A 208 -16.91 -1.36 21.91
CA ARG A 208 -17.73 -0.32 21.26
C ARG A 208 -18.21 0.74 22.24
N SER A 209 -18.61 0.33 23.44
CA SER A 209 -19.14 1.20 24.49
C SER A 209 -18.11 2.23 24.98
N LYS A 210 -16.80 2.01 24.79
CA LYS A 210 -15.75 2.99 25.10
C LYS A 210 -15.66 4.09 24.04
N ARG A 211 -16.12 3.83 22.82
CA ARG A 211 -15.91 4.68 21.64
C ARG A 211 -17.21 5.31 21.12
N PHE A 212 -18.35 4.66 21.33
CA PHE A 212 -19.67 5.05 20.82
C PHE A 212 -20.74 5.02 21.95
N SER A 213 -21.80 5.80 21.80
CA SER A 213 -23.03 5.69 22.60
C SER A 213 -23.94 4.59 22.07
N GLU A 214 -24.97 4.23 22.84
CA GLU A 214 -25.91 3.14 22.49
C GLU A 214 -26.60 3.33 21.12
N ASN A 215 -26.80 4.57 20.68
CA ASN A 215 -27.35 4.90 19.36
C ASN A 215 -26.31 4.89 18.22
N GLY A 216 -25.12 4.32 18.43
CA GLY A 216 -24.06 4.21 17.42
C GLY A 216 -23.31 5.51 17.13
N LYS A 217 -23.59 6.60 17.85
CA LYS A 217 -22.88 7.88 17.65
C LYS A 217 -21.54 7.90 18.38
N PRO A 218 -20.48 8.52 17.82
CA PRO A 218 -19.23 8.71 18.53
C PRO A 218 -19.44 9.45 19.86
N LYS A 219 -18.74 9.02 20.91
CA LYS A 219 -18.81 9.70 22.21
C LYS A 219 -18.33 11.15 22.12
N LYS A 220 -18.94 12.04 22.92
CA LYS A 220 -18.59 13.47 22.99
C LYS A 220 -17.08 13.64 23.25
N GLY A 221 -16.44 14.48 22.44
CA GLY A 221 -15.01 14.79 22.55
C GLY A 221 -14.10 13.87 21.74
N ARG A 222 -14.63 12.81 21.10
CA ARG A 222 -13.86 12.09 20.07
C ARG A 222 -13.76 12.93 18.81
N GLU A 223 -12.55 12.98 18.28
CA GLU A 223 -12.30 13.46 16.93
C GLU A 223 -12.71 12.36 15.94
N VAL A 224 -13.49 12.74 14.92
CA VAL A 224 -14.09 11.81 13.95
C VAL A 224 -13.75 12.32 12.57
N TRP A 225 -13.12 11.47 11.77
CA TRP A 225 -12.70 11.79 10.42
C TRP A 225 -13.49 10.97 9.42
N SER A 226 -14.45 11.63 8.76
CA SER A 226 -15.22 11.02 7.69
C SER A 226 -14.36 10.70 6.46
N PHE A 227 -14.82 9.80 5.60
CA PHE A 227 -14.18 9.48 4.32
C PHE A 227 -13.77 10.73 3.53
N HIS A 228 -14.67 11.70 3.41
CA HIS A 228 -14.42 12.92 2.64
C HIS A 228 -13.37 13.82 3.29
N GLN A 229 -13.40 13.98 4.61
CA GLN A 229 -12.39 14.77 5.33
C GLN A 229 -11.01 14.14 5.19
N ARG A 230 -10.92 12.81 5.29
CA ARG A 230 -9.67 12.07 5.03
C ARG A 230 -9.17 12.32 3.61
N PHE A 231 -10.04 12.27 2.60
CA PHE A 231 -9.64 12.54 1.22
C PHE A 231 -9.06 13.95 1.06
N GLN A 232 -9.73 14.95 1.65
CA GLN A 232 -9.22 16.33 1.58
C GLN A 232 -7.86 16.45 2.26
N ASP A 233 -7.71 15.95 3.48
CA ASP A 233 -6.50 16.13 4.28
C ASP A 233 -5.32 15.25 3.83
N ALA A 234 -5.57 14.00 3.44
CA ALA A 234 -4.52 13.06 3.05
C ALA A 234 -4.10 13.19 1.57
N ILE A 235 -5.02 13.57 0.68
CA ILE A 235 -4.79 13.53 -0.78
C ILE A 235 -4.81 14.93 -1.40
N GLN A 236 -5.88 15.72 -1.24
CA GLN A 236 -6.03 16.98 -1.99
C GLN A 236 -5.23 18.16 -1.41
N GLU A 237 -5.36 18.43 -0.12
CA GLU A 237 -4.71 19.57 0.55
C GLU A 237 -3.17 19.51 0.48
N PRO A 238 -2.52 18.35 0.71
CA PRO A 238 -1.06 18.26 0.55
C PRO A 238 -0.59 18.60 -0.87
N ARG A 239 -1.38 18.23 -1.89
CA ARG A 239 -1.11 18.58 -3.29
C ARG A 239 -1.29 20.07 -3.53
N ARG A 240 -2.38 20.68 -3.06
CA ARG A 240 -2.63 22.14 -3.17
C ARG A 240 -1.52 22.97 -2.53
N ARG A 241 -1.12 22.63 -1.31
CA ARG A 241 -0.07 23.34 -0.56
C ARG A 241 1.28 23.33 -1.27
N ARG A 242 1.52 22.32 -2.13
CA ARG A 242 2.75 22.15 -2.91
C ARG A 242 2.61 22.56 -4.38
N GLY A 243 1.46 23.12 -4.78
CA GLY A 243 1.20 23.52 -6.17
C GLY A 243 1.14 22.36 -7.16
N LEU A 244 0.82 21.14 -6.69
CA LEU A 244 0.73 19.94 -7.52
C LEU A 244 -0.69 19.76 -8.10
N GLU A 245 -0.79 19.01 -9.19
CA GLU A 245 -2.07 18.61 -9.79
C GLU A 245 -2.95 17.94 -8.72
N THR A 246 -4.23 18.33 -8.71
CA THR A 246 -5.28 17.79 -7.83
C THR A 246 -6.31 17.03 -8.66
N MET A 247 -7.01 16.08 -8.03
CA MET A 247 -8.11 15.38 -8.69
C MET A 247 -9.30 16.33 -8.86
N ASN A 248 -9.92 16.32 -10.03
CA ASN A 248 -11.19 17.00 -10.23
C ASN A 248 -12.37 16.18 -9.65
N ASP A 249 -13.57 16.75 -9.67
CA ASP A 249 -14.76 16.11 -9.09
C ASP A 249 -15.08 14.75 -9.74
N SER A 250 -14.98 14.64 -11.06
CA SER A 250 -15.24 13.40 -11.78
C SER A 250 -14.27 12.28 -11.40
N GLU A 251 -12.98 12.61 -11.28
CA GLU A 251 -11.97 11.64 -10.87
C GLU A 251 -12.14 11.26 -9.40
N ARG A 252 -12.42 12.24 -8.53
CA ARG A 252 -12.71 11.99 -7.11
C ARG A 252 -13.86 11.02 -6.96
N ASP A 253 -14.98 11.27 -7.63
CA ASP A 253 -16.20 10.47 -7.47
C ASP A 253 -15.98 9.04 -8.00
N ALA A 254 -15.22 8.89 -9.09
CA ALA A 254 -14.79 7.59 -9.59
C ALA A 254 -13.86 6.85 -8.59
N LEU A 255 -12.91 7.56 -7.97
CA LEU A 255 -12.02 7.02 -6.95
C LEU A 255 -12.82 6.57 -5.72
N PHE A 256 -13.77 7.39 -5.27
CA PHE A 256 -14.62 7.12 -4.10
C PHE A 256 -15.39 5.82 -4.30
N LYS A 257 -16.08 5.70 -5.45
CA LYS A 257 -16.80 4.48 -5.81
C LYS A 257 -15.91 3.24 -5.79
N MET A 258 -14.67 3.35 -6.31
CA MET A 258 -13.73 2.24 -6.30
C MET A 258 -13.29 1.87 -4.87
N ILE A 259 -12.78 2.83 -4.11
CA ILE A 259 -12.26 2.59 -2.75
C ILE A 259 -13.37 2.11 -1.81
N GLN A 260 -14.58 2.68 -1.88
CA GLN A 260 -15.72 2.24 -1.08
C GLN A 260 -16.16 0.81 -1.44
N GLY A 261 -16.03 0.39 -2.71
CA GLY A 261 -16.27 -0.99 -3.13
C GLY A 261 -15.17 -1.97 -2.68
N MET A 262 -13.95 -1.48 -2.43
CA MET A 262 -12.85 -2.31 -1.90
C MET A 262 -12.90 -2.43 -0.38
N LEU A 263 -13.31 -1.36 0.30
CA LEU A 263 -13.36 -1.24 1.77
C LEU A 263 -14.75 -1.53 2.33
N VAL A 264 -15.48 -2.48 1.72
CA VAL A 264 -16.73 -3.00 2.28
C VAL A 264 -16.42 -3.91 3.46
N PHE A 265 -17.16 -3.78 4.58
CA PHE A 265 -16.90 -4.59 5.77
C PHE A 265 -16.98 -6.09 5.47
N LYS A 266 -18.07 -6.57 4.86
CA LYS A 266 -18.20 -7.99 4.52
C LYS A 266 -17.31 -8.37 3.35
N PRO A 267 -16.46 -9.41 3.48
CA PRO A 267 -15.52 -9.80 2.43
C PRO A 267 -16.23 -10.25 1.14
N GLY A 268 -17.40 -10.89 1.24
CA GLY A 268 -18.17 -11.37 0.08
C GLY A 268 -18.77 -10.26 -0.80
N ASP A 269 -18.90 -9.05 -0.25
CA ASP A 269 -19.48 -7.90 -0.95
C ASP A 269 -18.40 -6.96 -1.53
N ARG A 270 -17.12 -7.25 -1.30
CA ARG A 270 -16.01 -6.46 -1.84
C ARG A 270 -15.82 -6.73 -3.32
N LEU A 271 -15.34 -5.71 -4.03
CA LEU A 271 -14.83 -5.87 -5.39
C LEU A 271 -13.72 -6.93 -5.42
N SER A 272 -13.73 -7.80 -6.41
CA SER A 272 -12.55 -8.60 -6.76
C SER A 272 -11.45 -7.72 -7.39
N ALA A 273 -10.20 -8.18 -7.42
CA ALA A 273 -9.11 -7.45 -8.07
C ALA A 273 -9.41 -7.17 -9.56
N LYS A 274 -10.13 -8.08 -10.22
CA LYS A 274 -10.58 -7.90 -11.61
C LYS A 274 -11.62 -6.79 -11.76
N GLU A 275 -12.54 -6.66 -10.81
CA GLU A 275 -13.53 -5.59 -10.79
C GLU A 275 -12.91 -4.25 -10.44
N VAL A 276 -11.91 -4.23 -9.54
CA VAL A 276 -11.09 -3.05 -9.28
C VAL A 276 -10.46 -2.52 -10.57
N LEU A 277 -9.80 -3.38 -11.36
CA LEU A 277 -9.23 -3.01 -12.67
C LEU A 277 -10.26 -2.53 -13.69
N ARG A 278 -11.52 -2.94 -13.55
CA ARG A 278 -12.65 -2.54 -14.42
C ARG A 278 -13.32 -1.24 -13.99
N SER A 279 -13.02 -0.74 -12.80
CA SER A 279 -13.59 0.51 -12.30
C SER A 279 -13.31 1.68 -13.25
N ASP A 280 -14.22 2.65 -13.26
CA ASP A 280 -14.11 3.84 -14.08
C ASP A 280 -12.82 4.60 -13.77
N TRP A 281 -12.39 4.62 -12.50
CA TRP A 281 -11.18 5.30 -12.08
C TRP A 281 -9.92 4.63 -12.65
N MET A 282 -9.81 3.30 -12.54
CA MET A 282 -8.67 2.55 -13.10
C MET A 282 -8.56 2.72 -14.60
N ARG A 283 -9.68 2.60 -15.33
CA ARG A 283 -9.68 2.64 -16.80
C ARG A 283 -9.42 4.03 -17.36
N THR A 284 -9.93 5.07 -16.69
CA THR A 284 -9.88 6.45 -17.22
C THR A 284 -8.61 7.16 -16.79
N TYR A 285 -8.13 6.95 -15.56
CA TYR A 285 -7.05 7.75 -14.99
C TYR A 285 -5.79 6.93 -14.70
N ALA A 286 -5.91 5.71 -14.17
CA ALA A 286 -4.76 4.98 -13.63
C ALA A 286 -3.98 4.15 -14.66
N ILE A 287 -4.67 3.23 -15.35
CA ILE A 287 -4.07 2.31 -16.33
C ILE A 287 -3.36 3.06 -17.46
N PRO A 288 -3.92 4.15 -18.03
CA PRO A 288 -3.20 4.91 -19.07
C PRO A 288 -1.83 5.43 -18.61
N GLU A 289 -1.69 5.86 -17.36
CA GLU A 289 -0.40 6.32 -16.81
C GLU A 289 0.59 5.17 -16.62
N ALA A 290 0.10 3.99 -16.23
CA ALA A 290 0.94 2.79 -16.16
C ALA A 290 1.42 2.33 -17.55
N GLU A 291 0.56 2.38 -18.57
CA GLU A 291 0.97 2.05 -19.95
C GLU A 291 2.00 3.03 -20.49
N LYS A 292 1.89 4.33 -20.13
CA LYS A 292 2.94 5.32 -20.43
C LYS A 292 4.25 5.01 -19.72
N THR A 293 4.22 4.66 -18.43
CA THR A 293 5.42 4.26 -17.66
C THR A 293 6.16 3.10 -18.33
N TRP A 294 5.43 2.11 -18.82
CA TRP A 294 6.01 0.90 -19.41
C TRP A 294 6.22 0.99 -20.94
N GLY A 295 5.72 2.03 -21.60
CA GLY A 295 5.77 2.18 -23.05
C GLY A 295 5.01 1.09 -23.82
N ARG A 296 4.08 0.38 -23.17
CA ARG A 296 3.32 -0.74 -23.74
C ARG A 296 1.99 -0.94 -23.03
N ARG A 297 1.06 -1.63 -23.69
CA ARG A 297 -0.18 -2.08 -23.02
C ARG A 297 0.13 -3.15 -21.98
N LEU A 298 -0.52 -3.04 -20.82
CA LEU A 298 -0.32 -3.97 -19.70
C LEU A 298 -1.44 -5.00 -19.56
N LEU A 299 -2.61 -4.71 -20.13
CA LEU A 299 -3.79 -5.57 -20.04
C LEU A 299 -4.27 -5.97 -21.44
N CYS A 300 -4.75 -7.21 -21.58
CA CYS A 300 -5.49 -7.65 -22.76
C CYS A 300 -6.83 -6.91 -22.84
N ASN A 301 -7.49 -6.91 -24.02
CA ASN A 301 -8.79 -6.24 -24.21
C ASN A 301 -9.89 -6.70 -23.22
N ASN A 302 -9.78 -7.90 -22.64
CA ASN A 302 -10.69 -8.42 -21.62
C ASN A 302 -10.31 -8.08 -20.17
N LEU A 303 -9.29 -7.23 -19.99
CA LEU A 303 -8.70 -6.83 -18.71
C LEU A 303 -8.14 -8.01 -17.90
N SER A 304 -7.70 -9.06 -18.61
CA SER A 304 -6.81 -10.08 -18.06
C SER A 304 -5.37 -9.60 -18.17
N PRO A 305 -4.51 -9.89 -17.17
CA PRO A 305 -3.07 -9.67 -17.31
C PRO A 305 -2.55 -10.37 -18.57
N MET A 306 -1.69 -9.71 -19.34
CA MET A 306 -1.00 -10.35 -20.46
C MET A 306 -0.10 -11.45 -19.90
N ASP A 307 -0.30 -12.70 -20.30
CA ASP A 307 0.68 -13.75 -20.05
C ASP A 307 2.02 -13.30 -20.66
N GLY A 308 3.06 -13.19 -19.84
CA GLY A 308 4.40 -12.74 -20.23
C GLY A 308 5.14 -13.64 -21.24
N ARG A 309 4.42 -14.51 -21.97
CA ARG A 309 4.93 -15.34 -23.06
C ARG A 309 4.74 -14.62 -24.41
N GLY A 310 5.18 -13.37 -24.49
CA GLY A 310 5.42 -12.69 -25.75
C GLY A 310 6.91 -12.75 -26.04
N THR A 311 7.28 -13.59 -27.01
CA THR A 311 8.58 -13.79 -27.67
C THR A 311 9.72 -12.81 -27.31
N VAL A 312 10.84 -13.43 -26.90
CA VAL A 312 12.22 -12.88 -26.90
C VAL A 312 12.53 -12.17 -28.20
#